data_AF-A0A374EBI3-F1
#
_entry.id   AF-A0A374EBI3-F1
#
_cell.length_a   1.000
_cell.length_b   1.000
_cell.length_c   1.000
_cell.angle_alpha   90.00
_cell.angle_beta   90.00
_cell.angle_gamma   90.00
#
_symmetry.space_group_name_H-M   'P 1'
#
loop_
_entity.id
_entity.type
_entity.pdbx_description
1 polymer ?
#
loop_
_entity_poly.entity_id
_entity_poly.type
_entity_poly.pdbx_seq_one_letter_code
_entity_poly.pdbx_strand_id
1 'polypeptide(L)'
;MITKEEFEKAVECCASDITDCDGCPLCASDKHRMCSTYLAEYIKNEPALSANSTSSEVSKDTGSILQFDDSTKSVICQEAEKACKACELILEIYERMDDNEQKAFDLGQSYRAMVEVKKELARIGKGGVPNA
;
A
#
# COMPACT_ATOMS: atom_id res chain seq x y z
N MET A 1 14.35 -6.15 7.69
CA MET A 1 13.24 -7.08 7.44
C MET A 1 12.12 -6.76 8.42
N ILE A 2 10.87 -6.69 7.98
CA ILE A 2 9.70 -6.41 8.83
C ILE A 2 9.29 -7.72 9.51
N THR A 3 8.89 -7.69 10.78
CA THR A 3 8.37 -8.88 11.46
C THR A 3 6.90 -9.14 11.09
N LYS A 4 6.43 -10.38 11.17
CA LYS A 4 5.05 -10.74 10.83
C LYS A 4 4.03 -9.91 11.64
N GLU A 5 4.31 -9.72 12.93
CA GLU A 5 3.44 -8.97 13.84
C GLU A 5 3.41 -7.46 13.52
N GLU A 6 4.54 -6.85 13.11
CA GLU A 6 4.57 -5.46 12.62
C GLU A 6 3.78 -5.30 11.33
N PHE A 7 3.80 -6.31 10.45
CA PHE A 7 3.07 -6.28 9.19
C PHE A 7 1.56 -6.46 9.38
N GLU A 8 1.12 -7.39 10.24
CA GLU A 8 -0.30 -7.58 10.53
C GLU A 8 -0.93 -6.30 11.11
N LYS A 9 -0.24 -5.62 12.04
CA LYS A 9 -0.66 -4.31 12.55
C LYS A 9 -0.73 -3.23 11.48
N ALA A 10 0.19 -3.26 10.51
CA ALA A 10 0.16 -2.34 9.39
C ALA A 10 -1.02 -2.61 8.44
N VAL A 11 -1.33 -3.88 8.18
CA VAL A 11 -2.49 -4.27 7.38
C VAL A 11 -3.80 -3.87 8.08
N GLU A 12 -3.91 -4.06 9.40
CA GLU A 12 -5.06 -3.58 10.17
C GLU A 12 -5.21 -2.06 10.10
N CYS A 13 -4.10 -1.32 10.19
CA CYS A 13 -4.09 0.12 10.00
C CYS A 13 -4.56 0.52 8.58
N CYS A 14 -4.09 -0.16 7.53
CA CYS A 14 -4.49 0.11 6.15
C CYS A 14 -5.91 -0.37 5.80
N ALA A 15 -6.48 -1.30 6.57
CA ALA A 15 -7.85 -1.77 6.41
C ALA A 15 -8.87 -0.92 7.18
N SER A 16 -8.42 -0.12 8.15
CA SER A 16 -9.26 0.89 8.81
C SER A 16 -9.47 2.11 7.89
N ASP A 17 -10.54 2.88 8.11
CA ASP A 17 -10.93 4.06 7.31
C ASP A 17 -9.94 5.25 7.39
N ILE A 18 -8.70 5.00 7.81
CA ILE A 18 -7.63 5.99 7.94
C ILE A 18 -7.04 6.22 6.54
N THR A 19 -7.30 7.39 5.96
CA THR A 19 -6.85 7.77 4.61
C THR A 19 -5.39 8.18 4.52
N ASP A 20 -4.80 8.54 5.66
CA ASP A 20 -3.38 8.84 5.82
C ASP A 20 -2.69 7.65 6.50
N CYS A 21 -1.43 7.38 6.16
CA CYS A 21 -0.68 6.33 6.85
C CYS A 21 -0.23 6.75 8.27
N ASP A 22 -0.96 7.65 8.90
CA ASP A 22 -0.71 8.14 10.25
C ASP A 22 -1.01 7.05 11.26
N GLY A 23 -0.05 6.78 12.14
CA GLY A 23 -0.11 5.66 13.08
C GLY A 23 0.25 4.30 12.48
N CYS A 24 0.49 4.20 11.16
CA CYS A 24 0.97 2.96 10.58
C CYS A 24 2.43 2.71 11.04
N PRO A 25 2.73 1.55 11.68
CA PRO A 25 4.06 1.24 12.20
C PRO A 25 5.13 1.17 11.09
N LEU A 26 4.71 1.06 9.82
CA LEU A 26 5.57 1.06 8.64
C LEU A 26 5.74 2.46 8.01
N CYS A 27 5.01 3.47 8.48
CA CYS A 27 5.12 4.86 8.03
C CYS A 27 6.23 5.63 8.76
N ALA A 28 6.45 5.33 10.03
CA ALA A 28 7.51 5.93 10.85
C ALA A 28 8.93 5.42 10.50
N SER A 29 9.04 4.44 9.61
CA SER A 29 10.32 3.94 9.12
C SER A 29 10.41 4.17 7.63
N ASP A 30 11.61 4.41 7.08
CA ASP A 30 11.88 4.51 5.62
C ASP A 30 11.46 3.25 4.82
N LYS A 31 10.80 2.29 5.49
CA LYS A 31 10.26 1.04 4.98
C LYS A 31 8.84 1.18 4.41
N HIS A 32 8.29 2.39 4.26
CA HIS A 32 6.97 2.55 3.64
C HIS A 32 6.91 1.96 2.21
N ARG A 33 8.02 2.03 1.47
CA ARG A 33 8.21 1.39 0.16
C ARG A 33 8.30 -0.15 0.22
N MET A 34 8.47 -0.73 1.40
CA MET A 34 8.67 -2.17 1.61
C MET A 34 7.35 -2.90 1.88
N CYS A 35 6.23 -2.19 2.12
CA CYS A 35 4.92 -2.81 2.36
C CYS A 35 4.50 -3.72 1.20
N SER A 36 4.68 -3.27 -0.04
CA SER A 36 4.32 -4.02 -1.25
C SER A 36 5.18 -5.28 -1.42
N THR A 37 6.49 -5.15 -1.23
CA THR A 37 7.43 -6.28 -1.31
C THR A 37 7.16 -7.30 -0.21
N TYR A 38 6.90 -6.82 1.01
CA TYR A 38 6.60 -7.69 2.14
C TYR A 38 5.25 -8.37 1.99
N LEU A 39 4.21 -7.67 1.50
CA LEU A 39 2.91 -8.27 1.19
C LEU A 39 3.04 -9.37 0.15
N ALA A 40 3.83 -9.16 -0.91
CA ALA A 40 4.07 -10.19 -1.92
C ALA A 40 4.78 -11.41 -1.33
N GLU A 41 5.81 -11.22 -0.50
CA GLU A 41 6.49 -12.31 0.20
C GLU A 41 5.59 -13.02 1.23
N TYR A 42 4.77 -12.25 1.96
CA TYR A 42 3.83 -12.79 2.93
C TYR A 42 2.78 -13.67 2.24
N ILE A 43 2.17 -13.20 1.15
CA ILE A 43 1.20 -13.96 0.37
C ILE A 43 1.83 -15.24 -0.22
N LYS A 44 3.07 -15.17 -0.71
CA LYS A 44 3.80 -16.34 -1.24
C LYS A 44 4.09 -17.41 -0.19
N ASN A 45 4.41 -16.98 1.03
CA ASN A 45 4.84 -17.86 2.12
C ASN A 45 3.71 -18.19 3.11
N GLU A 46 2.50 -17.66 2.91
CA GLU A 46 1.37 -17.92 3.79
C GLU A 46 0.90 -19.38 3.66
N PRO A 47 0.67 -20.11 4.78
CA PRO A 47 0.11 -21.45 4.73
C PRO A 47 -1.27 -21.43 4.05
N ALA A 48 -1.42 -22.21 2.97
CA ALA A 48 -2.72 -22.46 2.38
C ALA A 48 -3.62 -23.16 3.42
N LEU A 49 -4.83 -22.65 3.59
CA LEU A 49 -5.81 -23.22 4.50
C LEU A 49 -6.20 -24.61 3.96
N SER A 50 -5.71 -25.65 4.64
CA SER A 50 -5.97 -27.04 4.30
C SER A 50 -7.49 -27.28 4.25
N ALA A 51 -7.99 -27.78 3.12
CA ALA A 51 -9.41 -28.03 2.84
C ALA A 51 -10.08 -29.12 3.71
N ASN A 52 -9.48 -29.48 4.85
CA ASN A 52 -9.97 -30.52 5.77
C ASN A 52 -10.51 -29.98 7.11
N SER A 53 -10.67 -28.67 7.28
CA SER A 53 -11.36 -28.11 8.45
C SER A 53 -12.87 -28.27 8.32
N THR A 54 -13.35 -29.49 8.56
CA THR A 54 -14.75 -29.75 8.92
C THR A 54 -15.12 -28.86 10.11
N SER A 55 -16.17 -28.05 9.91
CA SER A 55 -16.98 -27.32 10.88
C SER A 55 -16.72 -27.70 12.35
N SER A 56 -16.11 -26.79 13.12
CA SER A 56 -16.56 -26.33 14.43
C SER A 56 -15.40 -25.63 15.14
N GLU A 57 -15.71 -24.48 15.72
CA GLU A 57 -14.82 -23.58 16.45
C GLU A 57 -13.98 -22.64 15.57
N VAL A 58 -14.49 -21.42 15.47
CA VAL A 58 -13.78 -20.22 15.02
C VAL A 58 -12.55 -20.05 15.90
N SER A 59 -11.40 -20.60 15.49
CA SER A 59 -10.11 -20.25 16.07
C SER A 59 -9.83 -18.79 15.68
N LYS A 60 -10.04 -17.89 16.64
CA LYS A 60 -9.72 -16.47 16.53
C LYS A 60 -8.22 -16.18 16.46
N ASP A 61 -7.36 -17.21 16.41
CA ASP A 61 -5.91 -17.08 16.59
C ASP A 61 -5.09 -17.65 15.43
N THR A 62 -5.73 -18.00 14.29
CA THR A 62 -5.00 -18.53 13.13
C THR A 62 -5.68 -18.28 11.78
N GLY A 63 -6.77 -17.52 11.75
CA GLY A 63 -7.39 -17.12 10.49
C GLY A 63 -6.51 -16.07 9.83
N SER A 64 -5.94 -16.37 8.66
CA SER A 64 -5.26 -15.30 7.95
C SER A 64 -6.23 -14.17 7.65
N ILE A 65 -5.77 -12.95 7.93
CA ILE A 65 -6.53 -11.70 7.77
C ILE A 65 -6.96 -11.53 6.29
N LEU A 66 -6.24 -12.16 5.36
CA LEU A 66 -6.50 -12.15 3.92
C LEU A 66 -6.85 -13.56 3.42
N GLN A 67 -8.15 -13.84 3.30
CA GLN A 67 -8.63 -15.11 2.73
C GLN A 67 -8.70 -15.03 1.20
N PHE A 68 -7.56 -15.17 0.54
CA PHE A 68 -7.48 -15.34 -0.92
C PHE A 68 -7.18 -16.80 -1.26
N ASP A 69 -7.84 -17.34 -2.29
CA ASP A 69 -7.45 -18.63 -2.88
C ASP A 69 -6.08 -18.53 -3.59
N ASP A 70 -5.43 -19.68 -3.80
CA ASP A 70 -4.06 -19.74 -4.35
C ASP A 70 -3.95 -19.13 -5.76
N SER A 71 -5.01 -19.21 -6.57
CA SER A 71 -5.04 -18.59 -7.90
C SER A 71 -5.07 -17.07 -7.79
N THR A 72 -5.92 -16.53 -6.92
CA THR A 72 -6.00 -15.09 -6.62
C THR A 72 -4.69 -14.57 -6.04
N LYS A 73 -4.06 -15.30 -5.11
CA LYS A 73 -2.74 -14.97 -4.54
C LYS A 73 -1.65 -14.86 -5.60
N SER A 74 -1.58 -15.84 -6.50
CA SER A 74 -0.59 -15.86 -7.59
C SER A 74 -0.73 -14.65 -8.51
N VAL A 75 -1.97 -14.26 -8.85
CA VAL A 75 -2.22 -13.09 -9.69
C VAL A 75 -1.81 -11.79 -8.98
N ILE A 76 -2.17 -11.62 -7.70
CA ILE A 76 -1.80 -10.44 -6.91
C ILE A 76 -0.28 -10.29 -6.85
N CYS A 77 0.45 -11.38 -6.56
CA CYS A 77 1.92 -11.36 -6.51
C CYS A 77 2.54 -10.98 -7.86
N GLN A 78 2.00 -11.49 -8.96
CA GLN A 78 2.50 -11.17 -10.30
C GLN A 78 2.29 -9.69 -10.65
N GLU A 79 1.11 -9.13 -10.37
CA GLU A 79 0.82 -7.72 -10.65
C GLU A 79 1.61 -6.79 -9.74
N ALA A 80 1.80 -7.15 -8.46
CA ALA A 80 2.66 -6.42 -7.53
C ALA A 80 4.11 -6.37 -8.03
N GLU A 81 4.64 -7.49 -8.54
CA GLU A 81 5.99 -7.55 -9.12
C GLU A 81 6.12 -6.66 -10.37
N LYS A 82 5.12 -6.66 -11.25
CA LYS A 82 5.09 -5.77 -12.42
C LYS A 82 5.07 -4.29 -12.01
N ALA A 83 4.27 -3.93 -11.01
CA ALA A 83 4.21 -2.58 -10.49
C ALA A 83 5.56 -2.15 -9.89
N CYS A 84 6.22 -3.03 -9.13
CA CYS A 84 7.56 -2.77 -8.57
C CYS A 84 8.58 -2.50 -9.68
N LYS A 85 8.62 -3.34 -10.73
CA LYS A 85 9.52 -3.14 -11.89
C LYS A 85 9.25 -1.83 -12.62
N ALA A 86 7.98 -1.46 -12.78
CA ALA A 86 7.63 -0.17 -13.40
C ALA A 86 8.15 1.00 -12.55
N CYS A 87 8.00 0.94 -11.22
CA CYS A 87 8.54 1.94 -10.31
C CYS A 87 10.07 2.04 -10.38
N GLU A 88 10.78 0.90 -10.43
CA GLU A 88 12.24 0.86 -10.60
C GLU A 88 12.69 1.55 -11.89
N LEU A 89 12.03 1.25 -13.02
CA LEU A 89 12.34 1.89 -14.31
C LEU A 89 12.08 3.40 -14.29
N ILE A 90 11.00 3.85 -13.65
CA ILE A 90 10.70 5.29 -13.51
C ILE A 90 11.79 5.99 -12.69
N LEU A 91 12.23 5.37 -11.59
CA LEU A 91 13.32 5.91 -10.76
C LEU A 91 14.64 5.97 -11.54
N GLU A 92 14.98 4.90 -12.26
CA GLU A 92 16.19 4.84 -13.08
C GLU A 92 16.21 5.92 -14.18
N ILE A 93 15.05 6.21 -14.78
CA ILE A 93 14.89 7.31 -15.75
C ILE A 93 15.08 8.65 -15.05
N TYR A 94 14.41 8.87 -13.92
CA TYR A 94 14.48 10.13 -13.18
C TYR A 94 15.92 10.45 -12.73
N GLU A 95 16.66 9.46 -12.24
CA GLU A 95 18.06 9.62 -11.82
C GLU A 95 19.02 9.97 -12.96
N ARG A 96 18.66 9.66 -14.21
CA ARG A 96 19.47 9.96 -15.41
C ARG A 96 19.08 11.25 -16.11
N MET A 97 17.92 11.82 -15.79
CA MET A 97 17.46 13.11 -16.30
C MET A 97 18.38 14.24 -15.83
N ASP A 98 18.47 15.31 -16.61
CA ASP A 98 19.15 16.53 -16.15
C ASP A 98 18.28 17.33 -15.16
N ASP A 99 18.91 18.25 -14.43
CA ASP A 99 18.26 19.05 -13.39
C ASP A 99 16.98 19.77 -13.87
N ASN A 100 16.91 20.19 -15.13
CA ASN A 100 15.73 20.88 -15.65
C ASN A 100 14.59 19.90 -15.97
N GLU A 101 14.93 18.72 -16.48
CA GLU A 101 13.98 17.64 -16.73
C GLU A 101 13.37 17.10 -15.43
N GLN A 102 14.19 16.91 -14.38
CA GLN A 102 13.70 16.53 -13.05
C GLN A 102 12.76 17.60 -12.47
N LYS A 103 13.14 18.88 -12.57
CA LYS A 103 12.27 20.01 -12.13
C LYS A 103 10.94 20.04 -12.89
N ALA A 104 10.94 19.73 -14.19
CA ALA A 104 9.72 19.65 -14.97
C ALA A 104 8.83 18.47 -14.53
N PHE A 105 9.44 17.33 -14.18
CA PHE A 105 8.73 16.19 -13.59
C PHE A 105 8.11 16.53 -12.23
N ASP A 106 8.87 17.19 -11.34
CA ASP A 106 8.42 17.59 -10.00
C ASP A 106 7.38 18.71 -10.02
N LEU A 107 7.41 19.57 -11.05
CA LEU A 107 6.35 20.54 -11.30
C LEU A 107 5.00 19.85 -11.52
N GLY A 108 4.99 18.66 -12.12
CA GLY A 108 3.80 17.83 -12.25
C GLY A 108 3.20 17.43 -10.90
N GLN A 109 4.04 17.05 -9.93
CA GLN A 109 3.60 16.76 -8.56
C GLN A 109 3.05 18.01 -7.87
N SER A 110 3.74 19.14 -8.02
CA SER A 110 3.32 20.43 -7.47
C SER A 110 1.96 20.87 -8.03
N TYR A 111 1.74 20.67 -9.34
CA TYR A 111 0.46 20.96 -9.98
C TYR A 111 -0.68 20.08 -9.45
N ARG A 112 -0.43 18.78 -9.24
CA ARG A 112 -1.42 17.88 -8.61
C ARG A 112 -1.83 18.39 -7.23
N ALA A 113 -0.86 18.75 -6.37
CA ALA A 113 -1.13 19.29 -5.04
C ALA A 113 -1.99 20.57 -5.10
N MET A 114 -1.69 21.49 -6.03
CA MET A 114 -2.51 22.69 -6.23
C MET A 114 -3.95 22.37 -6.67
N VAL A 115 -4.14 21.35 -7.50
CA VAL A 115 -5.48 20.90 -7.92
C VAL A 115 -6.27 20.34 -6.72
N GLU A 116 -5.62 19.59 -5.83
CA GLU A 116 -6.23 19.07 -4.61
C GLU A 116 -6.63 20.21 -3.66
N VAL A 117 -5.73 21.17 -3.41
CA VAL A 117 -6.07 22.38 -2.63
C VAL A 117 -7.25 23.12 -3.24
N LYS A 118 -7.27 23.30 -4.56
CA LYS A 118 -8.40 23.96 -5.25
C LYS A 118 -9.71 23.21 -5.05
N LYS A 119 -9.69 21.87 -5.10
CA LYS A 119 -10.85 21.03 -4.86
C LYS A 119 -11.37 21.19 -3.43
N GLU A 120 -10.46 21.21 -2.46
CA GLU A 120 -10.79 21.42 -1.05
C GLU A 120 -11.37 22.81 -0.78
N LEU A 121 -10.77 23.86 -1.33
CA LEU A 121 -11.31 25.22 -1.24
C LEU A 121 -12.72 25.32 -1.84
N ALA A 122 -12.97 24.67 -2.97
CA ALA A 122 -14.29 24.63 -3.59
C ALA A 122 -15.33 23.89 -2.72
N ARG A 123 -14.90 22.88 -1.96
CA ARG A 123 -15.75 22.12 -1.03
C ARG A 123 -16.08 22.93 0.21
N ILE A 124 -15.09 23.60 0.81
CA ILE A 124 -15.27 24.50 1.95
C ILE A 124 -16.18 25.68 1.57
N GLY A 125 -15.99 26.25 0.38
CA GLY A 125 -16.87 27.32 -0.14
C GLY A 125 -18.34 26.92 -0.28
N LYS A 126 -18.64 25.61 -0.31
CA LYS A 126 -20.00 25.05 -0.32
C LYS A 126 -20.49 24.62 1.08
N GLY A 127 -19.73 24.90 2.13
CA GLY A 127 -20.05 24.52 3.52
C GLY A 127 -19.59 23.11 3.93
N GLY A 128 -18.73 22.46 3.15
CA GLY A 128 -18.15 21.16 3.53
C GLY A 128 -17.02 21.28 4.56
N VAL A 129 -16.93 20.33 5.49
CA VAL A 129 -15.90 20.25 6.55
C VAL A 129 -14.62 19.58 6.00
N PRO A 130 -13.38 20.06 6.27
CA PRO A 130 -12.12 19.43 5.86
C PRO A 130 -12.11 17.90 5.95
N ASN A 131 -11.52 17.21 4.95
CA ASN A 131 -11.18 15.80 5.15
C ASN A 131 -10.03 15.81 6.16
N ALA A 132 -10.28 15.23 7.33
CA ALA A 132 -9.25 15.02 8.35
C ALA A 132 -8.32 13.89 7.90
#